data_AF-A0A9D3V145-F1
#
_entry.id   AF-A0A9D3V145-F1
#
_cell.length_a   1.000
_cell.length_b   1.000
_cell.length_c   1.000
_cell.angle_alpha   90.00
_cell.angle_beta   90.00
_cell.angle_gamma   90.00
#
_symmetry.space_group_name_H-M   'P 1'
#
loop_
_entity.id
_entity.type
_entity.pdbx_description
1 polymer ?
#
loop_
_entity_poly.entity_id
_entity_poly.type
_entity_poly.pdbx_seq_one_letter_code
_entity_poly.pdbx_strand_id
1 'polypeptide(L)'
;MLDKAVEKGLFQYYPQSKKVKLTHLSFADDLLIFAKGNLESAVGVQCVLRQFYCFSGLQLNSSKSDVFSSGISDAEVQHIQQVTGFKLGNFPVRYLGVPLV
;
A
#
# COMPACT_ATOMS: atom_id res chain seq x y z
N MET A 1 -11.08 -4.07 -6.28
CA MET A 1 -11.14 -4.68 -4.93
C MET A 1 -10.72 -3.69 -3.86
N LEU A 2 -9.64 -2.95 -4.10
CA LEU A 2 -9.16 -1.88 -3.23
C LEU A 2 -10.16 -0.72 -3.10
N ASP A 3 -10.81 -0.28 -4.18
CA ASP A 3 -11.82 0.79 -4.10
C ASP A 3 -12.99 0.42 -3.17
N LYS A 4 -13.53 -0.79 -3.34
CA LYS A 4 -14.57 -1.34 -2.46
C LYS A 4 -14.11 -1.48 -1.01
N ALA A 5 -12.82 -1.74 -0.79
CA ALA A 5 -12.29 -1.86 0.56
C ALA A 5 -12.24 -0.48 1.26
N VAL A 6 -11.94 0.59 0.52
CA VAL A 6 -12.05 1.95 1.06
C VAL A 6 -13.50 2.35 1.31
N GLU A 7 -14.43 1.98 0.42
CA GLU A 7 -15.87 2.21 0.62
C GLU A 7 -16.41 1.48 1.86
N LYS A 8 -15.89 0.28 2.15
CA LYS A 8 -16.21 -0.50 3.34
C LYS A 8 -15.45 -0.06 4.60
N GLY A 9 -14.59 0.95 4.50
CA GLY A 9 -13.80 1.45 5.62
C GLY A 9 -12.67 0.53 6.08
N LEU A 10 -12.24 -0.44 5.26
CA LEU A 10 -11.12 -1.33 5.61
C LEU A 10 -9.78 -0.59 5.65
N PHE A 11 -9.62 0.44 4.81
CA PHE A 11 -8.50 1.38 4.89
C PHE A 11 -8.93 2.74 4.33
N GLN A 12 -8.13 3.77 4.62
CA GLN A 12 -8.45 5.15 4.24
C GLN A 12 -7.55 5.64 3.09
N TYR A 13 -8.05 6.58 2.29
CA TYR A 13 -7.28 7.26 1.24
C TYR A 13 -6.04 7.95 1.81
N TYR A 14 -4.95 7.93 1.05
CA TYR A 14 -3.82 8.84 1.27
C TYR A 14 -4.32 10.30 1.20
N PRO A 15 -3.93 11.22 2.11
CA PRO A 15 -4.60 12.53 2.24
C PRO A 15 -4.72 13.32 0.93
N GLN A 16 -3.67 13.31 0.10
CA GLN A 16 -3.60 14.01 -1.18
C GLN A 16 -4.39 13.31 -2.29
N SER A 17 -4.65 12.01 -2.16
CA SER A 17 -5.37 11.18 -3.13
C SER A 17 -6.89 11.22 -2.98
N LYS A 18 -7.40 11.75 -1.85
CA LYS A 18 -8.83 11.68 -1.48
C LYS A 18 -9.75 12.35 -2.48
N LYS A 19 -9.33 13.47 -3.10
CA LYS A 19 -10.14 14.21 -4.08
C LYS A 19 -10.39 13.41 -5.36
N VAL A 20 -9.38 12.69 -5.82
CA VAL A 20 -9.43 11.86 -7.03
C VAL A 20 -9.83 10.42 -6.74
N LYS A 21 -10.07 10.07 -5.47
CA LYS A 21 -10.37 8.71 -5.00
C LYS A 21 -9.35 7.68 -5.49
N LEU A 22 -8.08 8.07 -5.55
CA LEU A 22 -7.02 7.19 -6.02
C LEU A 22 -6.62 6.21 -4.91
N THR A 23 -6.83 4.92 -5.15
CA THR A 23 -6.43 3.84 -4.23
C THR A 23 -5.21 3.08 -4.71
N HIS A 24 -5.03 2.93 -6.02
CA HIS A 24 -3.92 2.20 -6.62
C HIS A 24 -3.64 2.61 -8.06
N LEU A 25 -2.42 2.32 -8.52
CA LEU A 25 -2.02 2.28 -9.92
C LEU A 25 -1.57 0.84 -10.22
N SER A 26 -2.09 0.27 -11.30
CA SER A 26 -1.72 -1.07 -11.75
C SER A 26 -1.29 -1.02 -13.21
N PHE A 27 -0.15 -1.63 -13.51
CA PHE A 27 0.35 -1.76 -14.87
C PHE A 27 1.16 -3.05 -15.01
N ALA A 28 0.77 -3.91 -15.94
CA ALA A 28 1.35 -5.25 -16.11
C ALA A 28 1.47 -5.98 -14.76
N ASP A 29 2.70 -6.18 -14.28
CA ASP A 29 3.03 -6.87 -13.04
C ASP A 29 3.24 -5.92 -11.84
N ASP A 30 3.23 -4.60 -12.05
CA ASP A 30 3.53 -3.60 -11.03
C ASP A 30 2.25 -2.98 -10.45
N LEU A 31 2.09 -3.11 -9.13
CA LEU A 31 0.99 -2.54 -8.36
C LEU A 31 1.52 -1.55 -7.31
N LEU A 32 1.05 -0.31 -7.39
CA LEU A 32 1.31 0.73 -6.39
C LEU A 32 0.01 1.06 -5.66
N ILE A 33 0.02 1.03 -4.32
CA ILE A 33 -1.19 1.25 -3.50
C ILE A 33 -1.00 2.52 -2.66
N PHE A 34 -2.03 3.36 -2.65
CA PHE A 34 -2.10 4.60 -1.87
C PHE A 34 -3.06 4.44 -0.71
N ALA A 35 -2.55 4.57 0.51
CA ALA A 35 -3.33 4.49 1.73
C ALA A 35 -2.87 5.54 2.73
N LYS A 36 -3.72 5.85 3.71
CA LYS A 36 -3.34 6.69 4.84
C LYS A 36 -2.20 6.04 5.63
N GLY A 37 -1.23 6.84 6.06
CA GLY A 37 -0.14 6.39 6.92
C GLY A 37 -0.62 6.10 8.34
N ASN A 38 -1.31 4.98 8.55
CA ASN A 38 -1.62 4.46 9.87
C ASN A 38 -1.67 2.93 9.83
N LEU A 39 -1.56 2.31 11.01
CA LEU A 39 -1.53 0.86 11.13
C LEU A 39 -2.80 0.20 10.59
N GLU A 40 -3.97 0.78 10.90
CA GLU A 40 -5.27 0.28 10.44
C GLU A 40 -5.33 0.18 8.91
N SER A 41 -4.89 1.22 8.20
CA SER A 41 -4.90 1.20 6.74
C SER A 41 -3.90 0.21 6.16
N ALA A 42 -2.72 0.08 6.77
CA ALA A 42 -1.72 -0.89 6.34
C ALA A 42 -2.22 -2.34 6.48
N VAL A 43 -2.84 -2.67 7.62
CA VAL A 43 -3.48 -3.97 7.87
C VAL A 43 -4.66 -4.19 6.92
N GLY A 44 -5.47 -3.16 6.69
CA GLY A 44 -6.58 -3.20 5.73
C GLY A 44 -6.13 -3.56 4.33
N VAL A 45 -5.07 -2.92 3.82
CA VAL A 45 -4.46 -3.24 2.53
C VAL A 45 -3.95 -4.69 2.51
N GLN A 46 -3.26 -5.14 3.56
CA GLN A 46 -2.76 -6.53 3.65
C GLN A 46 -3.90 -7.56 3.64
N CYS A 47 -5.02 -7.27 4.30
CA CYS A 47 -6.20 -8.13 4.31
C CYS A 47 -6.81 -8.26 2.91
N VAL A 48 -6.93 -7.14 2.18
CA VAL A 48 -7.39 -7.11 0.79
C VAL A 48 -6.44 -7.95 -0.07
N LEU A 49 -5.13 -7.74 0.02
CA LEU A 49 -4.15 -8.50 -0.76
C LEU A 49 -4.18 -10.01 -0.46
N ARG A 50 -4.38 -10.39 0.80
CA ARG A 50 -4.56 -11.79 1.18
C ARG A 50 -5.83 -12.40 0.59
N GLN A 51 -6.92 -11.64 0.58
CA GLN A 51 -8.17 -12.06 -0.07
C GLN A 51 -7.98 -12.24 -1.58
N PHE A 52 -7.20 -11.37 -2.24
CA PHE A 52 -6.85 -11.52 -3.65
C PHE A 52 -6.09 -12.83 -3.90
N TYR A 53 -5.12 -13.13 -3.04
CA TYR A 53 -4.38 -14.39 -3.11
C TYR A 53 -5.30 -15.61 -2.97
N CYS A 54 -6.23 -15.60 -2.01
CA CYS A 54 -7.18 -16.70 -1.82
C CYS A 54 -8.06 -16.94 -3.05
N PHE A 55 -8.42 -15.89 -3.80
CA PHE A 55 -9.25 -16.01 -5.00
C PHE A 55 -8.47 -16.34 -6.27
N SER A 56 -7.28 -15.78 -6.44
CA SER A 56 -6.51 -15.88 -7.69
C SER A 56 -5.39 -16.92 -7.64
N GLY A 57 -4.94 -17.31 -6.45
CA GLY A 57 -3.69 -18.04 -6.24
C GLY A 57 -2.41 -17.22 -6.48
N LEU A 58 -2.53 -15.93 -6.83
CA LEU A 58 -1.39 -15.06 -7.11
C LEU A 58 -0.88 -14.41 -5.83
N GLN A 59 0.32 -14.81 -5.42
CA GLN A 59 0.96 -14.32 -4.21
C GLN A 59 1.84 -13.10 -4.50
N LEU A 60 1.75 -12.08 -3.66
CA LEU A 60 2.70 -10.97 -3.70
C LEU A 60 4.11 -11.44 -3.39
N ASN A 61 5.06 -10.93 -4.16
CA ASN A 61 6.47 -11.16 -3.91
C ASN A 61 6.97 -10.15 -2.87
N SER A 62 7.01 -10.55 -1.60
CA SER A 62 7.50 -9.73 -0.49
C SER A 62 8.94 -9.24 -0.66
N SER A 63 9.76 -9.89 -1.49
CA SER A 63 11.12 -9.43 -1.79
C SER A 63 11.17 -8.29 -2.80
N LYS A 64 10.09 -8.09 -3.57
CA LYS A 64 9.92 -7.00 -4.54
C LYS A 64 8.87 -5.96 -4.11
N SER A 65 8.23 -6.16 -2.96
CA SER A 65 7.25 -5.24 -2.39
C SER A 65 7.89 -4.41 -1.29
N ASP A 66 7.88 -3.09 -1.49
CA ASP A 66 8.34 -2.11 -0.50
C ASP A 66 7.19 -1.23 -0.02
N VAL A 67 7.25 -0.82 1.25
CA VAL A 67 6.38 0.20 1.84
C VAL A 67 7.12 1.51 1.92
N PHE A 68 6.51 2.55 1.40
CA PHE A 68 6.99 3.92 1.47
C PHE A 68 6.08 4.72 2.39
N SER A 69 6.67 5.57 3.23
CA SER A 69 5.93 6.39 4.17
C SER A 69 6.48 7.81 4.19
N SER A 70 5.60 8.78 4.40
CA SER A 70 5.96 10.19 4.53
C SER A 70 4.95 10.89 5.44
N GLY A 71 5.44 11.79 6.30
CA GLY A 71 4.59 12.55 7.21
C GLY A 71 4.04 11.75 8.40
N ILE A 72 4.66 10.62 8.75
CA ILE A 72 4.36 9.83 9.95
C ILE A 72 5.64 9.60 10.77
N SER A 73 5.50 9.30 12.06
CA SER A 73 6.65 9.13 12.95
C SER A 73 7.41 7.83 12.68
N ASP A 74 8.73 7.81 12.92
CA ASP A 74 9.56 6.61 12.75
C ASP A 74 9.05 5.42 13.58
N ALA A 75 8.47 5.70 14.76
CA ALA A 75 7.85 4.69 15.60
C ALA A 75 6.64 4.03 14.93
N GLU A 76 5.78 4.81 14.27
CA GLU A 76 4.64 4.29 13.51
C GLU A 76 5.09 3.51 12.28
N VAL A 77 6.12 4.00 11.60
CA VAL A 77 6.73 3.32 10.46
C VAL A 77 7.26 1.94 10.85
N GLN A 78 8.02 1.87 11.95
CA GLN A 78 8.53 0.61 12.49
C GLN A 78 7.40 -0.32 12.92
N HIS A 79 6.34 0.22 13.54
CA HIS A 79 5.19 -0.59 13.94
C HIS A 79 4.47 -1.19 12.72
N ILE A 80 4.26 -0.40 11.65
CA ILE A 80 3.69 -0.90 10.38
C ILE A 80 4.60 -1.97 9.78
N GLN A 81 5.92 -1.75 9.78
CA GLN A 81 6.89 -2.71 9.27
C GLN A 81 6.82 -4.05 10.03
N GLN A 82 6.77 -4.00 11.36
CA GLN A 82 6.70 -5.20 12.21
C GLN A 82 5.41 -6.00 11.99
N VAL A 83 4.27 -5.32 11.83
CA VAL A 83 2.96 -5.98 11.66
C VAL A 83 2.79 -6.52 10.24
N THR A 84 3.16 -5.74 9.22
CA THR A 84 2.94 -6.12 7.82
C THR A 84 4.03 -7.04 7.28
N GLY A 85 5.26 -6.95 7.81
CA GLY A 85 6.42 -7.69 7.33
C GLY A 85 7.00 -7.17 6.01
N PHE A 86 6.50 -6.05 5.48
CA PHE A 86 7.06 -5.44 4.27
C PHE A 86 8.39 -4.74 4.56
N LYS A 87 9.25 -4.65 3.55
CA LYS A 87 10.49 -3.88 3.65
C LYS A 87 10.17 -2.39 3.57
N LEU A 88 10.93 -1.59 4.32
CA LEU A 88 10.85 -0.14 4.20
C LEU A 88 11.65 0.32 2.99
N GLY A 89 10.99 1.01 2.06
CA GLY A 89 11.63 1.66 0.92
C GLY A 89 12.03 3.09 1.23
N ASN A 90 13.04 3.59 0.51
CA ASN A 90 13.49 4.98 0.59
C ASN A 90 13.08 5.76 -0.66
N PHE A 91 12.84 7.06 -0.51
CA PHE A 91 12.64 7.97 -1.63
C PHE A 91 13.99 8.42 -2.24
N PRO A 92 14.02 8.78 -3.54
CA PRO A 92 12.92 8.78 -4.50
C PRO A 92 12.64 7.38 -5.08
N VAL A 93 11.36 7.01 -5.17
CA VAL A 93 10.93 5.73 -5.74
C VAL A 93 10.66 5.88 -7.24
N ARG A 94 10.93 4.85 -8.05
CA ARG A 94 10.56 4.84 -9.48
C ARG A 94 9.39 3.90 -9.70
N TYR A 95 8.38 4.36 -10.43
CA TYR A 95 7.30 3.52 -10.95
C TYR A 95 7.34 3.57 -12.47
N LEU A 96 7.51 2.42 -13.12
CA LEU A 96 7.67 2.29 -14.58
C LEU A 96 8.82 3.16 -15.14
N GLY A 97 9.93 3.26 -14.40
CA GLY A 97 11.10 4.06 -14.79
C GLY A 97 10.97 5.57 -14.51
N VAL A 98 9.77 6.05 -14.19
CA VAL A 98 9.50 7.46 -13.85
C VAL A 98 9.72 7.69 -12.35
N PRO A 99 10.54 8.67 -11.95
CA PRO A 99 10.70 9.01 -10.54
C PRO A 99 9.41 9.62 -9.99
N LEU A 100 8.95 9.08 -8.86
CA LEU A 100 7.90 9.66 -8.04
C LEU A 100 8.61 10.57 -7.02
N VAL A 101 8.57 11.87 -7.30
CA VAL A 101 9.15 12.98 -6.50
C VAL A 101 8.05 13.90 -5.99
#